data_AF-A0AAV4UJX7-F1
#
_entry.id   AF-A0AAV4UJX7-F1
#
_cell.length_a   1.000
_cell.length_b   1.000
_cell.length_c   1.000
_cell.angle_alpha   90.00
_cell.angle_beta   90.00
_cell.angle_gamma   90.00
#
_symmetry.space_group_name_H-M   'P 1'
#
loop_
_entity.id
_entity.type
_entity.pdbx_description
1 polymer ?
#
loop_
_entity_poly.entity_id
_entity_poly.type
_entity_poly.pdbx_seq_one_letter_code
_entity_poly.pdbx_strand_id
1 'polypeptide(L)'
;MCQRESDRCYELSSRPQLRGMNYLPTVEQLRVMCPKFFQYNDCEKELVKTCTGKSVEEVMTSSNRSLAEYALQVSGYDSLTADICNENSALHRDYAPNIECVRDVVQSIPDYECGDAGREAVKGYLNSTKSDQNEVDGPTKKCLGISYSIACFVNRLVKSCGESAGRALVTTLQMLRPLADSEYACTAEIASVLRGAFFESLTFDTEEKKRLFQSVFEMLAGGILNV
;
A
#
# COMPACT_ATOMS: atom_id res chain seq x y z
N MET A 1 24.94 1.14 -2.82
CA MET A 1 24.62 -0.28 -3.11
C MET A 1 25.48 -0.75 -4.27
N CYS A 2 25.71 -2.06 -4.45
CA CYS A 2 26.49 -2.55 -5.60
C CYS A 2 25.72 -2.29 -6.89
N GLN A 3 26.17 -1.28 -7.66
CA GLN A 3 25.41 -0.77 -8.80
C GLN A 3 25.26 -1.82 -9.91
N ARG A 4 26.34 -2.53 -10.23
CA ARG A 4 26.37 -3.49 -11.33
C ARG A 4 25.41 -4.67 -11.10
N GLU A 5 25.34 -5.13 -9.86
CA GLU A 5 24.48 -6.24 -9.44
C GLU A 5 23.02 -5.78 -9.34
N SER A 6 22.79 -4.51 -8.97
CA SER A 6 21.46 -3.89 -9.01
C SER A 6 20.92 -3.78 -10.44
N ASP A 7 21.76 -3.37 -11.39
CA ASP A 7 21.38 -3.27 -12.80
C ASP A 7 20.94 -4.65 -13.35
N ARG A 8 21.62 -5.73 -12.93
CA ARG A 8 21.25 -7.11 -13.32
C ARG A 8 19.85 -7.50 -12.82
N CYS A 9 19.49 -7.18 -11.58
CA CYS A 9 18.15 -7.49 -11.08
C CYS A 9 17.08 -6.61 -11.76
N TYR A 10 17.42 -5.37 -12.11
CA TYR A 10 16.51 -4.49 -12.83
C TYR A 10 16.11 -5.04 -14.21
N GLU A 11 17.01 -5.74 -14.91
CA GLU A 11 16.68 -6.41 -16.19
C GLU A 11 15.62 -7.50 -16.06
N LEU A 12 15.51 -8.13 -14.88
CA LEU A 12 14.47 -9.12 -14.56
C LEU A 12 13.15 -8.47 -14.14
N SER A 13 13.13 -7.15 -13.94
CA SER A 13 11.97 -6.43 -13.45
C SER A 13 10.81 -6.50 -14.45
N SER A 14 9.67 -6.95 -13.97
CA SER A 14 8.41 -6.94 -14.73
C SER A 14 7.67 -5.59 -14.64
N ARG A 15 8.32 -4.54 -14.11
CA ARG A 15 7.72 -3.20 -13.97
C ARG A 15 7.16 -2.62 -15.27
N PRO A 16 7.85 -2.69 -16.44
CA PRO A 16 7.28 -2.17 -17.69
C PRO A 16 6.02 -2.93 -18.12
N GLN A 17 5.99 -4.25 -17.92
CA GLN A 17 4.85 -5.10 -18.23
C GLN A 17 3.66 -4.78 -17.31
N LEU A 18 3.90 -4.67 -16.00
CA LEU A 18 2.90 -4.27 -15.01
C LEU A 18 2.32 -2.88 -15.32
N ARG A 19 3.16 -1.91 -15.70
CA ARG A 19 2.71 -0.57 -16.07
C ARG A 19 1.74 -0.61 -17.25
N GLY A 20 2.02 -1.44 -18.26
CA GLY A 20 1.09 -1.66 -19.39
C GLY A 20 -0.25 -2.28 -19.01
N MET A 21 -0.38 -2.81 -17.79
CA MET A 21 -1.60 -3.42 -17.24
C MET A 21 -2.18 -2.62 -16.06
N ASN A 22 -1.73 -1.39 -15.85
CA ASN A 22 -2.07 -0.55 -14.69
C ASN A 22 -1.85 -1.26 -13.34
N TYR A 23 -0.84 -2.13 -13.27
CA TYR A 23 -0.50 -2.92 -12.08
C TYR A 23 -1.62 -3.88 -11.60
N LEU A 24 -2.58 -4.20 -12.48
CA LEU A 24 -3.73 -5.07 -12.18
C LEU A 24 -3.78 -6.27 -13.15
N PRO A 25 -2.81 -7.20 -13.10
CA PRO A 25 -2.75 -8.32 -14.02
C PRO A 25 -3.95 -9.27 -13.86
N THR A 26 -4.55 -9.75 -14.95
CA THR A 26 -5.56 -10.82 -14.87
C THR A 26 -4.96 -12.11 -14.32
N VAL A 27 -5.79 -13.10 -13.98
CA VAL A 27 -5.31 -14.40 -13.48
C VAL A 27 -4.40 -15.09 -14.52
N GLU A 28 -4.73 -15.01 -15.80
CA GLU A 28 -3.91 -15.54 -16.89
C GLU A 28 -2.57 -14.81 -17.00
N GLN A 29 -2.58 -13.49 -16.83
CA GLN A 29 -1.35 -12.69 -16.83
C GLN A 29 -0.48 -13.03 -15.61
N LEU A 30 -1.08 -13.19 -14.42
CA LEU A 30 -0.38 -13.63 -13.22
C LEU A 30 0.30 -14.98 -13.43
N ARG A 31 -0.36 -15.98 -14.05
CA ARG A 31 0.26 -17.28 -14.33
C ARG A 31 1.55 -17.17 -15.14
N VAL A 32 1.60 -16.25 -16.11
CA VAL A 32 2.79 -16.00 -16.93
C VAL A 32 3.84 -15.19 -16.18
N MET A 33 3.43 -14.28 -15.30
CA MET A 33 4.31 -13.34 -14.61
C MET A 33 4.89 -13.86 -13.31
N CYS A 34 4.18 -14.73 -12.58
CA CYS A 34 4.60 -15.25 -11.29
C CYS A 34 6.02 -15.87 -11.30
N PRO A 35 6.40 -16.71 -12.29
CA PRO A 35 7.78 -17.19 -12.38
C PRO A 35 8.83 -16.06 -12.48
N LYS A 36 8.50 -14.97 -13.19
CA LYS A 36 9.39 -13.81 -13.32
C LYS A 36 9.46 -12.99 -12.03
N PHE A 37 8.35 -12.85 -11.31
CA PHE A 37 8.34 -12.19 -10.01
C PHE A 37 9.23 -12.94 -9.01
N PHE A 38 9.13 -14.27 -8.94
CA PHE A 38 10.02 -15.07 -8.10
C PHE A 38 11.50 -14.91 -8.49
N GLN A 39 11.83 -14.97 -9.78
CA GLN A 39 13.20 -14.73 -10.25
C GLN A 39 13.73 -13.34 -9.87
N TYR A 40 12.89 -12.31 -9.98
CA TYR A 40 13.24 -10.95 -9.57
C TYR A 40 13.50 -10.89 -8.06
N ASN A 41 12.60 -11.44 -7.23
CA ASN A 41 12.75 -11.44 -5.78
C ASN A 41 13.99 -12.21 -5.32
N ASP A 42 14.28 -13.36 -5.93
CA ASP A 42 15.49 -14.14 -5.65
C ASP A 42 16.75 -13.35 -6.02
N CYS A 43 16.73 -12.61 -7.13
CA CYS A 43 17.84 -11.73 -7.51
C CYS A 43 18.06 -10.62 -6.46
N GLU A 44 16.99 -9.96 -6.00
CA GLU A 44 17.06 -8.89 -5.00
C GLU A 44 17.57 -9.42 -3.64
N LYS A 45 17.14 -10.61 -3.22
CA LYS A 45 17.67 -11.29 -2.01
C LYS A 45 19.17 -11.58 -2.14
N GLU A 46 19.60 -12.12 -3.27
CA GLU A 46 21.02 -12.39 -3.54
C GLU A 46 21.84 -11.11 -3.67
N LEU A 47 21.25 -10.02 -4.17
CA LEU A 47 21.87 -8.70 -4.19
C LEU A 47 22.15 -8.19 -2.77
N VAL A 48 21.18 -8.27 -1.87
CA VAL A 48 21.37 -7.92 -0.44
C VAL A 48 22.51 -8.74 0.14
N LYS A 49 22.50 -10.05 -0.05
CA LYS A 49 23.53 -10.96 0.46
C LYS A 49 24.91 -10.67 -0.11
N THR A 50 25.02 -10.45 -1.41
CA THR A 50 26.28 -10.16 -2.08
C THR A 50 26.87 -8.82 -1.61
N CYS A 51 26.02 -7.80 -1.45
CA CYS A 51 26.49 -6.46 -1.08
C CYS A 51 26.80 -6.28 0.40
N THR A 52 26.16 -7.06 1.27
CA THR A 52 26.24 -6.86 2.72
C THR A 52 26.89 -8.02 3.46
N GLY A 53 27.01 -9.18 2.82
CA GLY A 53 27.39 -10.44 3.45
C GLY A 53 26.31 -11.05 4.35
N LYS A 54 25.09 -10.50 4.36
CA LYS A 54 23.99 -10.85 5.27
C LYS A 54 22.70 -11.18 4.52
N SER A 55 21.86 -12.02 5.11
CA SER A 55 20.51 -12.27 4.60
C SER A 55 19.59 -11.04 4.70
N VAL A 56 18.46 -11.05 3.99
CA VAL A 56 17.47 -9.96 4.06
C VAL A 56 16.97 -9.78 5.49
N GLU A 57 16.70 -10.87 6.19
CA GLU A 57 16.19 -10.91 7.56
C GLU A 57 17.17 -10.26 8.55
N GLU A 58 18.46 -10.55 8.41
CA GLU A 58 19.51 -9.93 9.24
C GLU A 58 19.68 -8.44 8.94
N VAL A 59 19.39 -8.01 7.71
CA VAL A 59 19.54 -6.62 7.28
C VAL A 59 18.36 -5.75 7.67
N MET A 60 17.15 -6.31 7.76
CA MET A 60 15.94 -5.59 8.18
C MET A 60 16.05 -4.96 9.58
N THR A 61 16.92 -5.50 10.44
CA THR A 61 17.18 -4.98 11.80
C THR A 61 18.47 -4.15 11.90
N SER A 62 19.06 -3.79 10.76
CA SER A 62 20.28 -2.99 10.70
C SER A 62 20.07 -1.58 11.26
N SER A 63 21.09 -1.05 11.93
CA SER A 63 21.15 0.37 12.29
C SER A 63 21.29 1.31 11.08
N ASN A 64 21.68 0.77 9.92
CA ASN A 64 21.65 1.52 8.67
C ASN A 64 20.21 1.57 8.14
N ARG A 65 19.52 2.67 8.42
CA ARG A 65 18.11 2.89 8.08
C ARG A 65 17.81 2.64 6.61
N SER A 66 18.57 3.22 5.67
CA SER A 66 18.30 3.05 4.24
C SER A 66 18.44 1.60 3.79
N LEU A 67 19.40 0.87 4.38
CA LEU A 67 19.60 -0.53 4.09
C LEU A 67 18.49 -1.42 4.71
N ALA A 68 18.07 -1.12 5.94
CA ALA A 68 16.95 -1.79 6.60
C ALA A 68 15.63 -1.56 5.86
N GLU A 69 15.37 -0.32 5.44
CA GLU A 69 14.22 0.04 4.60
C GLU A 69 14.23 -0.76 3.30
N TYR A 70 15.35 -0.79 2.58
CA TYR A 70 15.48 -1.59 1.35
C TYR A 70 15.23 -3.09 1.59
N ALA A 71 15.77 -3.68 2.66
CA ALA A 71 15.52 -5.09 2.97
C ALA A 71 14.03 -5.36 3.32
N LEU A 72 13.37 -4.44 4.03
CA LEU A 72 11.93 -4.49 4.26
C LEU A 72 11.15 -4.43 2.93
N GLN A 73 11.63 -3.65 1.96
CA GLN A 73 11.04 -3.58 0.62
C GLN A 73 11.11 -4.93 -0.10
N VAL A 74 12.30 -5.54 -0.13
CA VAL A 74 12.52 -6.85 -0.76
C VAL A 74 11.62 -7.91 -0.10
N SER A 75 11.57 -7.93 1.23
CA SER A 75 10.71 -8.87 1.99
C SER A 75 9.22 -8.65 1.70
N GLY A 76 8.76 -7.41 1.60
CA GLY A 76 7.38 -7.07 1.27
C GLY A 76 6.96 -7.52 -0.13
N TYR A 77 7.81 -7.29 -1.14
CA TYR A 77 7.56 -7.77 -2.51
C TYR A 77 7.57 -9.30 -2.59
N ASP A 78 8.48 -9.95 -1.87
CA ASP A 78 8.55 -11.41 -1.82
C ASP A 78 7.28 -12.01 -1.21
N SER A 79 6.82 -11.47 -0.08
CA SER A 79 5.60 -11.89 0.58
C SER A 79 4.37 -11.68 -0.30
N LEU A 80 4.25 -10.50 -0.93
CA LEU A 80 3.16 -10.24 -1.88
C LEU A 80 3.19 -11.22 -3.05
N THR A 81 4.36 -11.50 -3.60
CA THR A 81 4.51 -12.43 -4.72
C THR A 81 4.10 -13.84 -4.31
N ALA A 82 4.59 -14.33 -3.17
CA ALA A 82 4.25 -15.65 -2.65
C ALA A 82 2.74 -15.79 -2.46
N ASP A 83 2.08 -14.78 -1.89
CA ASP A 83 0.65 -14.82 -1.65
C ASP A 83 -0.16 -14.66 -2.94
N ILE A 84 0.10 -13.65 -3.76
CA ILE A 84 -0.71 -13.43 -4.98
C ILE A 84 -0.53 -14.53 -6.03
N CYS A 85 0.61 -15.23 -6.03
CA CYS A 85 0.90 -16.31 -6.96
C CYS A 85 0.51 -17.71 -6.46
N ASN A 86 0.16 -17.85 -5.18
CA ASN A 86 -0.31 -19.10 -4.61
C ASN A 86 -1.84 -19.16 -4.64
N GLU A 87 -2.41 -20.03 -5.48
CA GLU A 87 -3.86 -20.21 -5.62
C GLU A 87 -4.57 -20.55 -4.29
N ASN A 88 -3.82 -21.08 -3.31
CA ASN A 88 -4.30 -21.43 -1.97
C ASN A 88 -4.06 -20.34 -0.91
N SER A 89 -3.51 -19.17 -1.26
CA SER A 89 -3.39 -18.07 -0.29
C SER A 89 -4.74 -17.36 -0.09
N ALA A 90 -4.90 -16.65 1.02
CA ALA A 90 -6.07 -15.81 1.23
C ALA A 90 -6.15 -14.67 0.21
N LEU A 91 -5.01 -14.03 -0.06
CA LEU A 91 -4.93 -12.91 -1.00
C LEU A 91 -5.33 -13.34 -2.42
N HIS A 92 -4.83 -14.46 -2.93
CA HIS A 92 -5.18 -14.93 -4.27
C HIS A 92 -6.66 -15.25 -4.38
N ARG A 93 -7.25 -15.92 -3.37
CA ARG A 93 -8.68 -16.23 -3.34
C ARG A 93 -9.57 -15.00 -3.30
N ASP A 94 -9.12 -13.92 -2.65
CA ASP A 94 -9.82 -12.65 -2.63
C ASP A 94 -9.57 -11.83 -3.92
N TYR A 95 -8.41 -11.99 -4.58
CA TYR A 95 -8.01 -11.26 -5.79
C TYR A 95 -8.60 -11.85 -7.08
N ALA A 96 -8.32 -13.12 -7.35
CA ALA A 96 -8.57 -13.79 -8.62
C ALA A 96 -10.03 -13.70 -9.10
N PRO A 97 -11.07 -13.94 -8.27
CA PRO A 97 -12.45 -13.84 -8.74
C PRO A 97 -12.93 -12.40 -8.96
N ASN A 98 -12.21 -11.39 -8.45
CA ASN A 98 -12.66 -10.00 -8.45
C ASN A 98 -11.89 -9.10 -9.43
N ILE A 99 -10.75 -9.57 -9.98
CA ILE A 99 -9.82 -8.70 -10.72
C ILE A 99 -10.45 -8.02 -11.93
N GLU A 100 -11.32 -8.68 -12.69
CA GLU A 100 -12.00 -8.05 -13.83
C GLU A 100 -12.89 -6.89 -13.38
N CYS A 101 -13.70 -7.08 -12.32
CA CYS A 101 -14.49 -5.99 -11.75
C CYS A 101 -13.61 -4.85 -11.21
N VAL A 102 -12.52 -5.18 -10.52
CA VAL A 102 -11.58 -4.17 -10.00
C VAL A 102 -10.99 -3.33 -11.15
N ARG A 103 -10.64 -3.97 -12.27
CA ARG A 103 -10.14 -3.29 -13.47
C ARG A 103 -11.18 -2.34 -14.04
N ASP A 104 -12.43 -2.76 -14.14
CA ASP A 104 -13.53 -1.90 -14.62
C ASP A 104 -13.77 -0.71 -13.69
N VAL A 105 -13.73 -0.93 -12.37
CA VAL A 105 -13.85 0.15 -11.38
C VAL A 105 -12.69 1.14 -11.52
N VAL A 106 -11.45 0.66 -11.63
CA VAL A 106 -10.27 1.52 -11.77
C VAL A 106 -10.31 2.33 -13.07
N GLN A 107 -10.78 1.74 -14.17
CA GLN A 107 -10.91 2.43 -15.45
C GLN A 107 -12.09 3.42 -15.51
N SER A 108 -13.12 3.21 -14.69
CA SER A 108 -14.33 4.05 -14.66
C SER A 108 -14.28 5.17 -13.62
N ILE A 109 -13.31 5.15 -12.72
CA ILE A 109 -13.11 6.22 -11.73
C ILE A 109 -12.41 7.39 -12.41
N PRO A 110 -12.97 8.61 -12.36
CA PRO A 110 -12.19 9.80 -12.68
C PRO A 110 -10.97 9.84 -11.77
N ASP A 111 -9.77 10.03 -12.33
CA ASP A 111 -8.46 9.94 -11.65
C ASP A 111 -8.37 10.66 -10.28
N TYR A 112 -9.29 11.59 -10.01
CA TYR A 112 -9.26 12.48 -8.87
C TYR A 112 -10.41 12.29 -7.86
N GLU A 113 -11.44 11.47 -8.09
CA GLU A 113 -12.66 11.49 -7.25
C GLU A 113 -12.38 11.23 -5.75
N CYS A 114 -11.74 10.11 -5.41
CA CYS A 114 -11.39 9.82 -4.02
C CYS A 114 -10.25 10.72 -3.50
N GLY A 115 -9.37 11.19 -4.40
CA GLY A 115 -8.32 12.15 -4.07
C GLY A 115 -8.88 13.51 -3.66
N ASP A 116 -9.92 13.98 -4.35
CA ASP A 116 -10.62 15.24 -4.09
C ASP A 116 -11.43 15.13 -2.81
N ALA A 117 -12.13 14.00 -2.62
CA ALA A 117 -12.82 13.71 -1.37
C ALA A 117 -11.88 13.71 -0.17
N GLY A 118 -10.66 13.15 -0.32
CA GLY A 118 -9.62 13.20 0.70
C GLY A 118 -9.15 14.63 1.01
N ARG A 119 -8.94 15.46 -0.01
CA ARG A 119 -8.54 16.87 0.19
C ARG A 119 -9.64 17.69 0.87
N GLU A 120 -10.89 17.51 0.47
CA GLU A 120 -12.02 18.21 1.09
C GLU A 120 -12.27 17.72 2.52
N ALA A 121 -12.09 16.44 2.81
CA ALA A 121 -12.17 15.92 4.19
C ALA A 121 -11.10 16.55 5.10
N VAL A 122 -9.85 16.65 4.63
CA VAL A 122 -8.77 17.34 5.37
C VAL A 122 -9.10 18.81 5.58
N LYS A 123 -9.56 19.50 4.54
CA LYS A 123 -9.96 20.91 4.65
C LYS A 123 -11.11 21.12 5.65
N GLY A 124 -12.11 20.24 5.64
CA GLY A 124 -13.21 20.24 6.59
C GLY A 124 -12.73 20.09 8.04
N TYR A 125 -11.85 19.12 8.27
CA TYR A 125 -11.22 18.91 9.58
C TYR A 125 -10.46 20.17 10.06
N LEU A 126 -9.57 20.72 9.24
CA LEU A 126 -8.78 21.91 9.61
C LEU A 126 -9.66 23.11 9.94
N ASN A 127 -10.75 23.30 9.18
CA ASN A 127 -11.70 24.37 9.45
C ASN A 127 -12.46 24.16 10.76
N SER A 128 -12.77 22.90 11.13
CA SER A 128 -13.49 22.58 12.37
C SER A 128 -12.64 22.73 13.63
N THR A 129 -11.33 22.50 13.55
CA THR A 129 -10.43 22.60 14.71
C THR A 129 -9.99 24.05 14.99
N LYS A 130 -10.40 25.01 14.16
CA LYS A 130 -9.87 26.40 14.13
C LYS A 130 -8.35 26.46 14.05
N SER A 131 -7.70 25.37 13.63
CA SER A 131 -6.27 25.36 13.35
C SER A 131 -6.06 26.22 12.11
N ASP A 132 -5.06 27.10 12.13
CA ASP A 132 -4.69 27.77 10.88
C ASP A 132 -4.29 26.66 9.90
N GLN A 133 -4.78 26.73 8.66
CA GLN A 133 -4.33 25.78 7.64
C GLN A 133 -2.80 25.81 7.51
N ASN A 134 -2.14 26.90 7.90
CA ASN A 134 -0.68 26.99 7.91
C ASN A 134 0.00 26.34 9.14
N GLU A 135 -0.74 26.02 10.21
CA GLU A 135 -0.20 25.42 11.45
C GLU A 135 -0.05 23.91 11.35
N VAL A 136 -0.89 23.23 10.56
CA VAL A 136 -0.74 21.78 10.34
C VAL A 136 0.29 21.55 9.25
N ASP A 137 1.33 20.79 9.58
CA ASP A 137 2.42 20.52 8.65
C ASP A 137 1.95 19.76 7.39
N GLY A 138 2.71 19.94 6.30
CA GLY A 138 2.44 19.29 5.02
C GLY A 138 2.31 17.75 5.10
N PRO A 139 3.24 17.05 5.79
CA PRO A 139 3.15 15.60 6.00
C PRO A 139 1.84 15.12 6.63
N THR A 140 1.34 15.83 7.65
CA THR A 140 0.09 15.51 8.34
C THR A 140 -1.09 15.59 7.38
N LYS A 141 -1.23 16.72 6.66
CA LYS A 141 -2.30 16.87 5.65
C LYS A 141 -2.24 15.78 4.59
N LYS A 142 -1.03 15.45 4.13
CA LYS A 142 -0.78 14.44 3.11
C LYS A 142 -1.19 13.04 3.59
N CYS A 143 -0.77 12.64 4.80
CA CYS A 143 -1.18 11.37 5.40
C CYS A 143 -2.71 11.28 5.58
N LEU A 144 -3.35 12.31 6.15
CA LEU A 144 -4.80 12.29 6.37
C LEU A 144 -5.56 12.19 5.04
N GLY A 145 -5.16 12.97 4.04
CA GLY A 145 -5.78 12.99 2.72
C GLY A 145 -5.61 11.68 1.97
N ILE A 146 -4.42 11.09 1.99
CA ILE A 146 -4.16 9.78 1.36
C ILE A 146 -4.90 8.67 2.07
N SER A 147 -4.91 8.66 3.41
CA SER A 147 -5.64 7.65 4.19
C SER A 147 -7.12 7.69 3.87
N TYR A 148 -7.72 8.88 3.81
CA TYR A 148 -9.11 9.04 3.39
C TYR A 148 -9.32 8.57 1.95
N SER A 149 -8.43 8.95 1.02
CA SER A 149 -8.52 8.57 -0.39
C SER A 149 -8.50 7.05 -0.58
N ILE A 150 -7.62 6.36 0.16
CA ILE A 150 -7.55 4.89 0.19
C ILE A 150 -8.86 4.31 0.74
N ALA A 151 -9.36 4.81 1.88
CA ALA A 151 -10.60 4.33 2.48
C ALA A 151 -11.82 4.53 1.56
N CYS A 152 -11.90 5.69 0.89
CA CYS A 152 -12.89 5.98 -0.15
C CYS A 152 -12.83 4.97 -1.29
N PHE A 153 -11.62 4.70 -1.79
CA PHE A 153 -11.42 3.78 -2.90
C PHE A 153 -11.75 2.33 -2.51
N VAL A 154 -11.32 1.87 -1.33
CA VAL A 154 -11.70 0.56 -0.78
C VAL A 154 -13.22 0.47 -0.65
N ASN A 155 -13.90 1.50 -0.12
CA ASN A 155 -15.36 1.52 -0.02
C ASN A 155 -16.05 1.37 -1.38
N ARG A 156 -15.51 2.00 -2.43
CA ARG A 156 -16.05 1.88 -3.78
C ARG A 156 -15.84 0.48 -4.35
N LEU A 157 -14.67 -0.12 -4.13
CA LEU A 157 -14.41 -1.51 -4.50
C LEU A 157 -15.34 -2.47 -3.78
N VAL A 158 -15.56 -2.29 -2.48
CA VAL A 158 -16.51 -3.13 -1.71
C VAL A 158 -17.93 -3.00 -2.27
N LYS A 159 -18.39 -1.79 -2.58
CA LYS A 159 -19.73 -1.56 -3.15
C LYS A 159 -19.90 -2.15 -4.56
N SER A 160 -18.82 -2.17 -5.36
CA SER A 160 -18.90 -2.55 -6.77
C SER A 160 -18.54 -4.01 -7.03
N CYS A 161 -17.53 -4.52 -6.31
CA CYS A 161 -16.92 -5.84 -6.53
C CYS A 161 -17.00 -6.75 -5.29
N GLY A 162 -17.61 -6.29 -4.19
CA GLY A 162 -17.78 -7.08 -2.98
C GLY A 162 -16.61 -6.99 -1.99
N GLU A 163 -16.86 -7.49 -0.78
CA GLU A 163 -15.92 -7.37 0.35
C GLU A 163 -14.55 -8.02 0.09
N SER A 164 -14.51 -9.13 -0.66
CA SER A 164 -13.26 -9.81 -1.03
C SER A 164 -12.34 -8.91 -1.84
N ALA A 165 -12.86 -8.10 -2.76
CA ALA A 165 -12.06 -7.15 -3.51
C ALA A 165 -11.45 -6.08 -2.60
N GLY A 166 -12.24 -5.58 -1.64
CA GLY A 166 -11.77 -4.64 -0.62
C GLY A 166 -10.67 -5.23 0.25
N ARG A 167 -10.84 -6.48 0.71
CA ARG A 167 -9.81 -7.21 1.49
C ARG A 167 -8.54 -7.43 0.70
N ALA A 168 -8.61 -7.87 -0.56
CA ALA A 168 -7.43 -8.07 -1.40
C ALA A 168 -6.59 -6.79 -1.51
N LEU A 169 -7.23 -5.64 -1.73
CA LEU A 169 -6.53 -4.35 -1.77
C LEU A 169 -5.92 -3.99 -0.42
N VAL A 170 -6.68 -4.11 0.67
CA VAL A 170 -6.18 -3.80 2.02
C VAL A 170 -4.97 -4.66 2.38
N THR A 171 -5.03 -5.96 2.13
CA THR A 171 -3.91 -6.89 2.34
C THR A 171 -2.71 -6.54 1.47
N THR A 172 -2.92 -6.18 0.21
CA THR A 172 -1.84 -5.73 -0.69
C THR A 172 -1.17 -4.46 -0.16
N LEU A 173 -1.95 -3.47 0.27
CA LEU A 173 -1.42 -2.22 0.85
C LEU A 173 -0.66 -2.46 2.15
N GLN A 174 -1.11 -3.40 2.99
CA GLN A 174 -0.40 -3.80 4.20
C GLN A 174 0.99 -4.38 3.88
N MET A 175 1.08 -5.27 2.89
CA MET A 175 2.35 -5.89 2.47
C MET A 175 3.30 -4.89 1.82
N LEU A 176 2.76 -3.93 1.06
CA LEU A 176 3.52 -2.89 0.37
C LEU A 176 3.81 -1.66 1.24
N ARG A 177 3.29 -1.61 2.48
CA ARG A 177 3.51 -0.48 3.39
C ARG A 177 4.98 -0.10 3.57
N PRO A 178 5.95 -1.04 3.73
CA PRO A 178 7.35 -0.65 3.88
C PRO A 178 7.95 0.04 2.65
N LEU A 179 7.24 -0.01 1.51
CA LEU A 179 7.59 0.66 0.26
C LEU A 179 7.03 2.08 0.17
N ALA A 180 6.03 2.40 0.98
CA ALA A 180 5.49 3.75 1.01
C ALA A 180 6.62 4.67 1.45
N ASP A 181 6.97 5.61 0.58
CA ASP A 181 8.01 6.61 0.85
C ASP A 181 7.78 7.21 2.24
N SER A 182 8.85 7.51 2.97
CA SER A 182 8.73 8.04 4.34
C SER A 182 7.86 9.31 4.40
N GLU A 183 7.75 10.03 3.28
CA GLU A 183 6.86 11.18 3.10
C GLU A 183 5.36 10.85 2.98
N TYR A 184 4.99 9.60 2.70
CA TYR A 184 3.61 9.10 2.67
C TYR A 184 3.27 8.30 3.93
N ALA A 185 4.28 7.89 4.70
CA ALA A 185 4.09 7.18 5.95
C ALA A 185 3.57 8.13 7.03
N CYS A 186 2.40 7.79 7.59
CA CYS A 186 1.89 8.47 8.78
C CYS A 186 2.81 8.17 9.96
N THR A 187 3.39 9.21 10.58
CA THR A 187 4.15 9.06 11.83
C THR A 187 3.22 8.56 12.94
N ALA A 188 3.80 8.10 14.04
CA ALA A 188 3.07 7.70 15.25
C ALA A 188 2.05 8.75 15.73
N GLU A 189 2.49 10.01 15.71
CA GLU A 189 1.70 11.16 16.10
C GLU A 189 0.55 11.40 15.13
N ILE A 190 0.84 11.42 13.82
CA ILE A 190 -0.18 11.63 12.79
C ILE A 190 -1.20 10.46 12.78
N ALA A 191 -0.73 9.23 13.02
CA ALA A 191 -1.57 8.05 13.19
C ALA A 191 -2.55 8.19 14.36
N SER A 192 -2.15 8.87 15.45
CA SER A 192 -3.05 9.20 16.56
C SER A 192 -4.12 10.19 16.13
N VAL A 193 -3.74 11.26 15.41
CA VAL A 193 -4.69 12.25 14.87
C VAL A 193 -5.68 11.59 13.90
N LEU A 194 -5.20 10.71 13.03
CA LEU A 194 -6.01 9.96 12.07
C LEU A 194 -7.09 9.12 12.77
N ARG A 195 -6.74 8.41 13.86
CA ARG A 195 -7.67 7.53 14.60
C ARG A 195 -8.61 8.29 15.54
N GLY A 196 -8.22 9.49 15.98
CA GLY A 196 -8.99 10.31 16.91
C GLY A 196 -9.71 11.45 16.19
N ALA A 197 -9.22 12.66 16.42
CA ALA A 197 -9.88 13.90 16.03
C ALA A 197 -10.26 13.97 14.54
N PHE A 198 -9.42 13.45 13.64
CA PHE A 198 -9.77 13.43 12.21
C PHE A 198 -10.94 12.51 11.95
N PHE A 199 -10.89 11.24 12.40
CA PHE A 199 -11.97 10.28 12.21
C PHE A 199 -13.30 10.76 12.83
N GLU A 200 -13.24 11.35 14.03
CA GLU A 200 -14.41 11.91 14.71
C GLU A 200 -15.03 13.11 13.97
N SER A 201 -14.24 13.85 13.19
CA SER A 201 -14.75 14.94 12.35
C SER A 201 -15.48 14.47 11.09
N LEU A 202 -15.31 13.20 10.70
CA LEU A 202 -15.92 12.65 9.50
C LEU A 202 -17.38 12.29 9.74
N THR A 203 -18.22 12.59 8.75
CA THR A 203 -19.62 12.15 8.72
C THR A 203 -19.77 10.94 7.82
N PHE A 204 -20.44 9.90 8.32
CA PHE A 204 -20.69 8.66 7.58
C PHE A 204 -22.18 8.45 7.37
N ASP A 205 -22.55 8.06 6.15
CA ASP A 205 -23.93 7.72 5.76
C ASP A 205 -24.39 6.36 6.32
N THR A 206 -23.45 5.48 6.66
CA THR A 206 -23.73 4.13 7.19
C THR A 206 -22.68 3.71 8.22
N GLU A 207 -23.07 2.88 9.17
CA GLU A 207 -22.13 2.26 10.14
C GLU A 207 -21.14 1.31 9.46
N GLU A 208 -21.54 0.66 8.36
CA GLU A 208 -20.66 -0.22 7.57
C GLU A 208 -19.49 0.58 6.97
N LYS A 209 -19.78 1.73 6.34
CA LYS A 209 -18.73 2.62 5.80
C LYS A 209 -17.85 3.16 6.92
N LYS A 210 -18.43 3.54 8.06
CA LYS A 210 -17.66 4.00 9.23
C LYS A 210 -16.66 2.94 9.70
N ARG A 211 -17.10 1.69 9.87
CA ARG A 211 -16.24 0.56 10.27
C ARG A 211 -15.15 0.28 9.24
N LEU A 212 -15.47 0.38 7.96
CA LEU A 212 -14.49 0.20 6.88
C LEU A 212 -13.39 1.27 6.94
N PHE A 213 -13.78 2.54 7.06
CA PHE A 213 -12.82 3.65 7.17
C PHE A 213 -11.96 3.50 8.41
N GLN A 214 -12.55 3.13 9.54
CA GLN A 214 -11.81 2.86 10.78
C GLN A 214 -10.77 1.75 10.57
N SER A 215 -11.15 0.63 9.96
CA SER A 215 -10.22 -0.48 9.70
C SER A 215 -9.06 -0.08 8.78
N VAL A 216 -9.34 0.69 7.72
CA VAL A 216 -8.30 1.21 6.83
C VAL A 216 -7.36 2.17 7.57
N PHE A 217 -7.90 3.05 8.41
CA PHE A 217 -7.10 4.00 9.19
C PHE A 217 -6.25 3.28 10.23
N GLU A 218 -6.80 2.30 10.95
CA GLU A 218 -6.06 1.46 11.89
C GLU A 218 -4.92 0.72 11.20
N MET A 219 -5.15 0.21 10.00
CA MET A 219 -4.14 -0.47 9.18
C MET A 219 -2.99 0.47 8.79
N LEU A 220 -3.32 1.67 8.28
CA LEU A 220 -2.31 2.67 7.91
C LEU A 220 -1.58 3.23 9.14
N ALA A 221 -2.28 3.34 10.27
CA ALA A 221 -1.75 3.81 11.55
C ALA A 221 -0.94 2.76 12.32
N GLY A 222 -1.24 1.46 12.14
CA GLY A 222 -0.85 0.35 13.02
C GLY A 222 0.55 -0.23 12.84
N GLY A 223 1.53 0.55 12.37
CA GLY A 223 2.88 0.06 12.06
C GLY A 223 4.00 0.77 12.80
N ILE A 224 3.72 1.33 13.98
CA ILE A 224 4.76 1.39 15.01
C ILE A 224 4.83 -0.03 15.59
N LEU A 225 5.47 -0.94 14.85
CA LEU A 225 6.14 -2.00 15.57
C LEU A 225 7.24 -1.30 16.34
N ASN A 226 7.12 -1.37 17.68
CA ASN A 226 8.23 -1.20 18.58
C ASN A 226 9.41 -2.01 18.03
N VAL A 227 10.39 -1.32 17.44
CA VAL A 227 11.76 -1.80 17.29
C VAL A 227 12.62 -0.79 18.02
#